data_AF-A0A147J4E2-F1
#
_entry.id   AF-A0A147J4E2-F1
#
_cell.length_a   1.000
_cell.length_b   1.000
_cell.length_c   1.000
_cell.angle_alpha   90.00
_cell.angle_beta   90.00
_cell.angle_gamma   90.00
#
_symmetry.space_group_name_H-M   'P 1'
#
loop_
_entity.id
_entity.type
_entity.pdbx_description
1 polymer ?
#
loop_
_entity_poly.entity_id
_entity_poly.type
_entity_poly.pdbx_seq_one_letter_code
_entity_poly.pdbx_strand_id
1 'polypeptide(L)'
;MIRSLTALALALSTAGTAAAQTATFERFTYQGRSIEQVKPQAGEYLNPIISGYYPDPSVTRVGKDYYLVNSSFAHFPGLPIFHSTDLIHWTQIGNAIDRPGQLDFSGRSVSEAVFAPDISYHEATFYSD
;
A
#
# COMPACT_ATOMS: atom_id res chain seq x y z
N MET A 1 -58.22 42.95 40.92
CA MET A 1 -58.04 43.03 39.45
C MET A 1 -56.61 43.41 39.15
N ILE A 2 -56.11 42.96 37.99
CA ILE A 2 -54.78 43.16 37.38
C ILE A 2 -53.79 42.03 37.63
N ARG A 3 -53.56 41.31 36.53
CA ARG A 3 -52.70 40.16 36.27
C ARG A 3 -51.28 40.63 35.92
N SER A 4 -50.25 39.81 36.14
CA SER A 4 -49.07 39.66 35.25
C SER A 4 -48.09 38.67 35.89
N LEU A 5 -47.94 37.45 35.36
CA LEU A 5 -47.18 37.03 34.16
C LEU A 5 -45.77 36.54 34.54
N THR A 6 -45.71 35.24 34.79
CA THR A 6 -44.52 34.40 34.92
C THR A 6 -43.67 34.50 33.65
N ALA A 7 -42.43 34.95 33.76
CA ALA A 7 -41.47 34.90 32.65
C ALA A 7 -40.62 33.63 32.79
N LEU A 8 -40.90 32.64 31.94
CA LEU A 8 -40.09 31.44 31.77
C LEU A 8 -38.90 31.80 30.86
N ALA A 9 -37.70 31.90 31.43
CA ALA A 9 -36.48 32.12 30.66
C ALA A 9 -36.07 30.83 29.94
N LEU A 10 -36.16 30.84 28.61
CA LEU A 10 -35.69 29.76 27.75
C LEU A 10 -34.15 29.82 27.67
N ALA A 11 -33.47 28.88 28.32
CA ALA A 11 -32.03 28.75 28.19
C ALA A 11 -31.69 28.25 26.77
N LEU A 12 -31.18 29.15 25.92
CA LEU A 12 -30.62 28.79 24.62
C LEU A 12 -29.30 28.03 24.87
N SER A 13 -29.31 26.72 24.63
CA SER A 13 -28.09 25.93 24.57
C SER A 13 -27.32 26.29 23.30
N THR A 14 -26.19 26.97 23.44
CA THR A 14 -25.23 27.12 22.35
C THR A 14 -24.54 25.78 22.14
N ALA A 15 -25.08 24.95 21.25
CA ALA A 15 -24.36 23.80 20.72
C ALA A 15 -23.12 24.33 19.99
N GLY A 16 -21.95 24.22 20.64
CA GLY A 16 -20.68 24.56 20.01
C GLY A 16 -20.47 23.69 18.77
N THR A 17 -20.36 24.31 17.61
CA THR A 17 -19.91 23.64 16.39
C THR A 17 -18.46 23.23 16.59
N ALA A 18 -18.23 21.94 16.84
CA ALA A 18 -16.89 21.37 16.79
C ALA A 18 -16.35 21.55 15.36
N ALA A 19 -15.24 22.28 15.22
CA ALA A 19 -14.55 22.41 13.94
C ALA A 19 -14.11 21.01 13.48
N ALA A 20 -14.38 20.67 12.22
CA ALA A 20 -13.91 19.42 11.65
C ALA A 20 -12.38 19.40 11.68
N GLN A 21 -11.80 18.49 12.47
CA GLN A 21 -10.36 18.25 12.44
C GLN A 21 -10.03 17.40 11.23
N THR A 22 -9.14 17.89 10.37
CA THR A 22 -8.58 17.09 9.27
C THR A 22 -7.64 16.04 9.87
N ALA A 23 -7.98 14.76 9.71
CA ALA A 23 -7.06 13.68 10.03
C ALA A 23 -5.93 13.63 9.00
N THR A 24 -4.68 13.64 9.46
CA THR A 24 -3.49 13.44 8.63
C THR A 24 -2.81 12.14 9.03
N PHE A 25 -2.40 11.35 8.05
CA PHE A 25 -1.62 10.13 8.27
C PHE A 25 -0.22 10.34 7.71
N GLU A 26 0.79 10.26 8.56
CA GLU A 26 2.20 10.43 8.14
C GLU A 26 2.83 9.12 7.69
N ARG A 27 2.35 8.00 8.21
CA ARG A 27 2.89 6.68 7.93
C ARG A 27 1.81 5.62 8.00
N PHE A 28 1.86 4.71 7.04
CA PHE A 28 1.08 3.48 7.01
C PHE A 28 2.04 2.30 6.84
N THR A 29 1.67 1.13 7.36
CA THR A 29 2.40 -0.11 7.14
C THR A 29 1.41 -1.17 6.71
N TYR A 30 1.72 -1.84 5.61
CA TYR A 30 0.93 -2.92 5.07
C TYR A 30 1.68 -4.23 5.19
N GLN A 31 0.99 -5.29 5.62
CA GLN A 31 1.48 -6.64 5.50
C GLN A 31 0.36 -7.50 4.93
N GLY A 32 0.57 -8.02 3.72
CA GLY A 32 -0.33 -8.99 3.14
C GLY A 32 -0.30 -10.30 3.91
N ARG A 33 -1.47 -10.81 4.28
CA ARG A 33 -1.64 -12.10 4.95
C ARG A 33 -2.72 -12.88 4.23
N SER A 34 -2.44 -14.14 3.88
CA SER A 34 -3.50 -15.05 3.45
C SER A 34 -4.43 -15.36 4.61
N ILE A 35 -5.74 -15.28 4.37
CA ILE A 35 -6.77 -15.67 5.34
C ILE A 35 -6.87 -17.19 5.49
N GLU A 36 -6.45 -17.93 4.47
CA GLU A 36 -6.46 -19.38 4.44
C GLU A 36 -5.28 -19.95 5.25
N GLN A 37 -5.59 -20.87 6.15
CA GLN A 37 -4.60 -21.59 6.96
C GLN A 37 -4.45 -23.03 6.46
N VAL A 38 -4.17 -23.18 5.17
CA VAL A 38 -3.82 -24.47 4.59
C VAL A 38 -2.35 -24.75 4.87
N LYS A 39 -1.99 -26.01 5.15
CA LYS A 39 -0.59 -26.44 5.20
C LYS A 39 -0.32 -27.30 3.96
N PRO A 40 0.58 -26.89 3.07
CA PRO A 40 0.91 -27.69 1.89
C PRO A 40 1.62 -28.98 2.31
N GLN A 41 1.42 -30.06 1.56
CA GLN A 41 2.17 -31.30 1.73
C GLN A 41 3.58 -31.15 1.14
N ALA A 42 4.42 -32.16 1.35
CA ALA A 42 5.76 -32.17 0.77
C ALA A 42 5.69 -32.12 -0.77
N GLY A 43 6.36 -31.14 -1.38
CA GLY A 43 6.35 -30.91 -2.83
C GLY A 43 5.19 -30.03 -3.32
N GLU A 44 4.30 -29.59 -2.44
CA GLU A 44 3.24 -28.63 -2.76
C GLU A 44 3.63 -27.20 -2.34
N TYR A 45 2.97 -26.22 -2.95
CA TYR A 45 3.03 -24.82 -2.56
C TYR A 45 1.63 -24.22 -2.54
N LEU A 46 1.47 -23.08 -1.89
CA LEU A 46 0.18 -22.39 -1.81
C LEU A 46 0.20 -21.10 -2.64
N ASN A 47 -0.93 -20.83 -3.26
CA ASN A 47 -1.22 -19.54 -3.83
C ASN A 47 -2.09 -18.70 -2.88
N PRO A 48 -1.95 -17.36 -2.91
CA PRO A 48 -0.93 -16.62 -3.66
C PRO A 48 0.48 -16.80 -3.05
N ILE A 49 1.50 -16.92 -3.90
CA ILE A 49 2.92 -17.02 -3.46
C ILE A 49 3.41 -15.75 -2.75
N ILE A 50 2.79 -14.60 -3.04
CA ILE A 50 2.95 -13.34 -2.31
C ILE A 50 1.55 -12.82 -2.01
N SER A 51 1.10 -12.93 -0.77
CA SER A 51 -0.24 -12.50 -0.36
C SER A 51 -0.32 -10.99 -0.23
N GLY A 52 -1.49 -10.43 -0.56
CA GLY A 52 -1.83 -9.03 -0.32
C GLY A 52 -1.82 -8.15 -1.56
N TYR A 53 -1.50 -6.87 -1.36
CA TYR A 53 -1.46 -5.84 -2.40
C TYR A 53 -0.15 -5.91 -3.20
N TYR A 54 -0.06 -6.89 -4.09
CA TYR A 54 1.07 -7.11 -5.00
C TYR A 54 0.56 -7.41 -6.41
N PRO A 55 0.01 -6.41 -7.12
CA PRO A 55 -0.53 -6.57 -8.46
C PRO A 55 0.58 -6.61 -9.51
N ASP A 56 0.21 -7.02 -10.73
CA ASP A 56 1.05 -6.92 -11.93
C ASP A 56 2.49 -7.46 -11.75
N PRO A 57 2.68 -8.72 -11.33
CA PRO A 57 4.02 -9.27 -11.14
C PRO A 57 4.76 -9.41 -12.48
N SER A 58 5.89 -8.74 -12.63
CA SER A 58 6.91 -9.05 -13.65
C SER A 58 8.12 -9.70 -13.00
N VAL A 59 8.72 -10.70 -13.66
CA VAL A 59 9.79 -11.55 -13.09
C VAL A 59 10.93 -11.74 -14.08
N THR A 60 12.16 -11.67 -13.58
CA THR A 60 13.37 -12.02 -14.34
C THR A 60 14.28 -12.95 -13.54
N ARG A 61 15.20 -13.64 -14.22
CA ARG A 61 16.14 -14.59 -13.63
C ARG A 61 17.58 -14.20 -13.94
N VAL A 62 18.44 -14.20 -12.92
CA VAL A 62 19.88 -13.99 -13.05
C VAL A 62 20.61 -15.15 -12.37
N GLY A 63 21.18 -16.06 -13.15
CA GLY A 63 21.84 -17.26 -12.61
C GLY A 63 20.86 -18.20 -11.89
N LYS A 64 20.95 -18.31 -10.56
CA LYS A 64 20.04 -19.12 -9.73
C LYS A 64 18.96 -18.28 -9.04
N ASP A 65 19.04 -16.97 -9.18
CA ASP A 65 18.25 -16.00 -8.44
C ASP A 65 17.13 -15.46 -9.34
N TYR A 66 15.95 -15.28 -8.75
CA TYR A 66 14.78 -14.71 -9.37
C TYR A 66 14.43 -13.38 -8.70
N TYR A 67 14.02 -12.42 -9.51
CA TYR A 67 13.63 -11.08 -9.07
C TYR A 67 12.25 -10.77 -9.60
N LEU A 68 11.36 -10.29 -8.74
CA LEU A 68 9.98 -9.96 -9.07
C LEU A 68 9.67 -8.53 -8.63
N VAL A 69 8.98 -7.79 -9.49
CA VAL A 69 8.52 -6.41 -9.22
C VAL A 69 7.01 -6.34 -9.41
N ASN A 70 6.34 -5.54 -8.58
CA ASN A 70 4.89 -5.30 -8.64
C ASN A 70 4.59 -3.82 -8.84
N SER A 71 3.39 -3.51 -9.32
CA SER A 71 2.87 -2.14 -9.28
C SER A 71 2.61 -1.69 -7.83
N SER A 72 2.68 -0.38 -7.59
CA SER A 72 2.47 0.22 -6.25
C SER A 72 1.47 1.37 -6.23
N PHE A 73 0.93 1.75 -7.40
CA PHE A 73 0.11 2.93 -7.60
C PHE A 73 0.70 4.14 -6.85
N ALA A 74 -0.10 4.85 -6.05
CA ALA A 74 0.32 6.05 -5.35
C ALA A 74 1.03 5.79 -4.01
N HIS A 75 1.42 4.54 -3.72
CA HIS A 75 2.15 4.20 -2.50
C HIS A 75 3.66 4.44 -2.69
N PHE A 76 4.26 5.07 -1.68
CA PHE A 76 5.71 5.30 -1.59
C PHE A 76 6.26 4.65 -0.31
N PRO A 77 7.41 3.94 -0.35
CA PRO A 77 8.23 3.61 -1.52
C PRO A 77 7.49 2.78 -2.59
N GLY A 78 7.84 2.98 -3.86
CA GLY A 78 7.17 2.38 -5.02
C GLY A 78 8.00 1.31 -5.73
N LEU A 79 7.33 0.45 -6.51
CA LEU A 79 7.91 -0.73 -7.18
C LEU A 79 8.66 -1.66 -6.19
N PRO A 80 7.94 -2.38 -5.30
CA PRO A 80 8.58 -3.33 -4.39
C PRO A 80 9.29 -4.43 -5.17
N ILE A 81 10.51 -4.77 -4.72
CA ILE A 81 11.37 -5.77 -5.35
C ILE A 81 11.47 -6.97 -4.43
N PHE A 82 11.16 -8.15 -4.96
CA PHE A 82 11.26 -9.44 -4.28
C PHE A 82 12.37 -10.29 -4.87
N HIS A 83 13.01 -11.11 -4.03
CA HIS A 83 14.00 -12.11 -4.42
C HIS A 83 13.55 -13.51 -4.00
N SER A 84 13.87 -14.49 -4.83
CA SER A 84 13.68 -15.92 -4.56
C SER A 84 14.75 -16.76 -5.25
N THR A 85 14.97 -17.99 -4.77
CA THR A 85 15.78 -19.02 -5.45
C THR A 85 14.94 -20.21 -5.91
N ASP A 86 13.66 -20.27 -5.57
CA ASP A 86 12.79 -21.43 -5.80
C ASP A 86 11.41 -21.09 -6.39
N LEU A 87 11.14 -19.80 -6.67
CA LEU A 87 9.87 -19.26 -7.17
C LEU A 87 8.68 -19.39 -6.20
N ILE A 88 8.88 -19.97 -5.02
CA ILE A 88 7.83 -20.23 -4.03
C ILE A 88 7.99 -19.27 -2.85
N HIS A 89 9.19 -19.17 -2.30
CA HIS A 89 9.49 -18.33 -1.14
C HIS A 89 10.14 -17.04 -1.62
N TRP A 90 9.46 -15.92 -1.36
CA TRP A 90 9.88 -14.60 -1.78
C TRP A 90 10.16 -13.70 -0.59
N THR A 91 11.28 -12.98 -0.63
CA THR A 91 11.65 -11.97 0.37
C THR A 91 11.69 -10.61 -0.31
N GLN A 92 10.98 -9.62 0.24
CA GLN A 92 11.11 -8.25 -0.23
C GLN A 92 12.50 -7.73 0.14
N ILE A 93 13.30 -7.35 -0.86
CA ILE A 93 14.67 -6.86 -0.68
C ILE A 93 14.80 -5.34 -0.80
N GLY A 94 13.75 -4.66 -1.28
CA GLY A 94 13.73 -3.22 -1.40
C GLY A 94 12.56 -2.70 -2.24
N ASN A 95 12.71 -1.47 -2.73
CA ASN A 95 11.79 -0.80 -3.64
C ASN A 95 12.63 -0.04 -4.69
N ALA A 96 12.25 -0.05 -5.96
CA ALA A 96 13.03 0.65 -6.99
C ALA A 96 12.90 2.18 -6.87
N ILE A 97 11.76 2.65 -6.37
CA ILE A 97 11.45 4.06 -6.10
C ILE A 97 11.43 4.27 -4.59
N ASP A 98 12.59 4.58 -4.01
CA ASP A 98 12.77 4.72 -2.55
C ASP A 98 13.34 6.07 -2.12
N ARG A 99 13.62 6.97 -3.08
CA ARG A 99 14.16 8.30 -2.84
C ARG A 99 13.27 9.40 -3.42
N PRO A 100 13.18 10.56 -2.74
CA PRO A 100 12.55 11.75 -3.33
C PRO A 100 13.17 12.10 -4.69
N GLY A 101 12.33 12.51 -5.65
CA GLY A 101 12.76 12.95 -6.98
C GLY A 101 12.80 11.85 -8.05
N GLN A 102 12.67 10.57 -7.69
CA GLN A 102 12.50 9.49 -8.69
C GLN A 102 11.08 9.51 -9.31
N LEU A 103 10.06 9.83 -8.51
CA LEU A 103 8.68 10.06 -8.95
C LEU A 103 7.98 11.00 -7.97
N ASP A 104 7.11 11.88 -8.49
CA ASP A 104 6.27 12.76 -7.66
C ASP A 104 4.88 12.15 -7.44
N PHE A 105 4.63 11.74 -6.20
CA PHE A 105 3.37 11.16 -5.74
C PHE A 105 2.38 12.22 -5.23
N SER A 106 2.76 13.50 -5.21
CA SER A 106 1.95 14.57 -4.63
C SER A 106 0.62 14.74 -5.36
N GLY A 107 -0.48 14.73 -4.60
CA GLY A 107 -1.84 14.93 -5.14
C GLY A 107 -2.39 13.76 -5.96
N ARG A 108 -1.71 12.60 -5.98
CA ARG A 108 -2.17 11.41 -6.70
C ARG A 108 -3.25 10.66 -5.91
N SER A 109 -4.25 10.17 -6.62
CA SER A 109 -5.27 9.28 -6.08
C SER A 109 -4.71 7.86 -5.91
N VAL A 110 -5.33 7.05 -5.04
CA VAL A 110 -4.81 5.72 -4.64
C VAL A 110 -4.53 4.75 -5.80
N SER A 111 -5.19 4.91 -6.94
CA SER A 111 -5.05 4.07 -8.14
C SER A 111 -4.26 4.72 -9.28
N GLU A 112 -3.51 5.80 -9.00
CA GLU A 112 -2.68 6.52 -9.97
C GLU A 112 -1.18 6.27 -9.76
N ALA A 113 -0.34 6.98 -10.50
CA ALA A 113 1.14 6.91 -10.46
C ALA A 113 1.72 5.62 -11.05
N VAL A 114 2.13 4.65 -10.22
CA VAL A 114 2.93 3.51 -10.66
C VAL A 114 2.04 2.33 -11.08
N PHE A 115 1.86 2.15 -12.40
CA PHE A 115 1.12 1.03 -12.99
C PHE A 115 2.03 -0.21 -13.17
N ALA A 116 1.53 -1.20 -13.92
CA ALA A 116 2.21 -2.47 -14.18
C ALA A 116 3.66 -2.26 -14.67
N PRO A 117 4.66 -2.79 -13.95
CA PRO A 117 6.05 -2.71 -14.38
C PRO A 117 6.45 -3.87 -15.28
N ASP A 118 7.51 -3.69 -16.06
CA ASP A 118 8.37 -4.79 -16.51
C ASP A 118 9.67 -4.86 -15.67
N ILE A 119 10.33 -6.02 -15.63
CA ILE A 119 11.71 -6.14 -15.15
C ILE A 119 12.54 -7.00 -16.09
N SER A 120 13.69 -6.47 -16.49
CA SER A 120 14.68 -7.20 -17.30
C SER A 120 16.09 -7.00 -16.77
N TYR A 121 17.02 -7.85 -17.24
CA TYR A 121 18.42 -7.82 -16.84
C TYR A 121 19.31 -7.95 -18.08
N HIS A 122 20.27 -7.05 -18.21
CA HIS A 122 21.26 -7.05 -19.28
C HIS A 122 22.58 -6.47 -18.76
N GLU A 123 23.69 -7.19 -19.01
CA GLU A 123 25.06 -6.74 -18.68
C GLU A 123 25.21 -6.14 -17.27
N ALA A 124 24.94 -6.95 -16.23
CA ALA A 124 25.03 -6.56 -14.82
C ALA A 124 24.09 -5.42 -14.39
N THR A 125 23.13 -5.07 -15.24
CA THR A 125 22.20 -3.97 -15.01
C THR A 125 20.77 -4.48 -15.08
N PHE A 126 19.95 -4.08 -14.10
CA PHE A 126 18.51 -4.30 -14.10
C PHE A 126 17.80 -3.08 -14.69
N TYR A 127 16.75 -3.34 -15.46
CA TYR A 127 15.88 -2.35 -16.07
C TYR A 127 14.44 -2.61 -15.64
N SER A 128 13.65 -1.55 -15.51
CA SER A 128 12.23 -1.63 -15.23
C SER A 128 11.54 -0.49 -15.96
N ASP A 129 10.55 -0.84 -16.78
CA ASP A 129 9.77 0.07 -17.63
C ASP A 129 8.32 0.16 -17.13
#